data_AF-A0A377VAF8-F1
#
_entry.id   AF-A0A377VAF8-F1
#
_cell.length_a   1.000
_cell.length_b   1.000
_cell.length_c   1.000
_cell.angle_alpha   90.00
_cell.angle_beta   90.00
_cell.angle_gamma   90.00
#
_symmetry.space_group_name_H-M   'P 1'
#
loop_
_entity.id
_entity.type
_entity.pdbx_description
1 polymer ?
#
loop_
_entity_poly.entity_id
_entity_poly.type
_entity_poly.pdbx_seq_one_letter_code
_entity_poly.pdbx_strand_id
1 'polypeptide(L)'
;MRALAPTLWRLPRRLRADFSGKRQGYQLVKKDQVLFVIDQPRYQKALAQAEADVAYYQTLAQEKRVEAGRRNKLGVQAMSREEIDQANNVLQTVEHQLAKAVASRDLARLDLERTVIRAPCGWLGD
;
A
#
# COMPACT_ATOMS: atom_id res chain seq x y z
N MET A 1 36.96 -52.26 -16.55
CA MET A 1 36.05 -51.25 -17.11
C MET A 1 36.75 -49.89 -17.08
N ARG A 2 36.71 -49.15 -18.20
CA ARG A 2 37.08 -47.73 -18.43
C ARG A 2 36.46 -46.80 -17.35
N ALA A 3 36.93 -45.59 -17.02
CA ALA A 3 37.73 -44.57 -17.71
C ALA A 3 38.32 -43.56 -16.68
N LEU A 4 39.60 -43.20 -16.80
CA LEU A 4 40.18 -41.91 -17.25
C LEU A 4 40.49 -40.88 -16.14
N ALA A 5 41.77 -40.50 -16.11
CA ALA A 5 42.51 -39.76 -15.10
C ALA A 5 42.50 -38.22 -15.34
N PRO A 6 42.93 -37.42 -14.33
CA PRO A 6 42.82 -35.96 -14.35
C PRO A 6 44.03 -35.32 -15.04
N THR A 7 43.80 -34.44 -16.02
CA THR A 7 44.86 -33.72 -16.72
C THR A 7 44.86 -32.23 -16.39
N LEU A 8 45.78 -31.94 -15.47
CA LEU A 8 46.60 -30.75 -15.32
C LEU A 8 46.40 -29.58 -16.30
N TRP A 9 46.01 -28.45 -15.70
CA TRP A 9 46.64 -27.13 -15.81
C TRP A 9 47.93 -27.07 -16.67
N ARG A 10 47.84 -26.59 -17.91
CA ARG A 10 49.01 -26.12 -18.67
C ARG A 10 48.60 -25.16 -19.78
N LEU A 11 48.38 -23.88 -19.44
CA LEU A 11 48.27 -22.79 -20.42
C LEU A 11 48.96 -21.50 -19.90
N PRO A 12 49.43 -20.60 -20.79
CA PRO A 12 50.51 -19.64 -20.52
C PRO A 12 50.07 -18.32 -19.84
N ARG A 13 51.02 -17.66 -19.14
CA ARG A 13 50.86 -16.39 -18.38
C ARG A 13 50.73 -15.12 -19.24
N ARG A 14 49.70 -14.95 -20.08
CA ARG A 14 49.42 -13.65 -20.71
C ARG A 14 47.93 -13.30 -20.60
N LEU A 15 47.67 -12.08 -20.13
CA LEU A 15 46.39 -11.47 -19.71
C LEU A 15 45.80 -11.97 -18.38
N ARG A 16 46.45 -11.59 -17.27
CA ARG A 16 45.70 -11.15 -16.09
C ARG A 16 45.03 -9.83 -16.48
N ALA A 17 43.73 -9.84 -16.75
CA ALA A 17 42.95 -8.62 -16.65
C ALA A 17 43.04 -8.18 -15.19
N ASP A 18 43.64 -7.01 -14.94
CA ASP A 18 43.53 -6.34 -13.65
C ASP A 18 42.06 -6.07 -13.40
N PHE A 19 41.41 -6.96 -12.65
CA PHE A 19 40.20 -6.63 -11.91
C PHE A 19 40.60 -5.68 -10.77
N SER A 20 41.00 -4.46 -11.13
CA SER A 20 40.88 -3.30 -10.24
C SER A 20 39.38 -2.96 -10.14
N GLY A 21 38.62 -3.86 -9.51
CA GLY A 21 37.28 -3.53 -9.04
C GLY A 21 37.44 -2.41 -8.03
N LYS A 22 37.17 -1.17 -8.43
CA LYS A 22 36.91 -0.09 -7.47
C LYS A 22 35.78 -0.60 -6.58
N ARG A 23 36.09 -1.03 -5.36
CA ARG A 23 35.09 -1.16 -4.30
C ARG A 23 34.45 0.22 -4.18
N GLN A 24 33.20 0.36 -4.61
CA GLN A 24 32.38 1.51 -4.24
C GLN A 24 32.42 1.53 -2.70
N GLY A 25 33.03 2.56 -2.13
CA GLY A 25 33.20 2.65 -0.69
C GLY A 25 31.83 2.70 0.00
N TYR A 26 31.70 1.98 1.11
CA TYR A 26 30.54 2.02 1.99
C TYR A 26 30.41 3.40 2.64
N GLN A 27 29.20 3.97 2.63
CA GLN A 27 28.89 5.21 3.35
C GLN A 27 28.15 4.87 4.64
N LEU A 28 28.68 5.30 5.78
CA LEU A 28 28.00 5.17 7.06
C LEU A 28 26.76 6.09 7.05
N VAL A 29 25.58 5.51 7.24
CA VAL A 29 24.31 6.23 7.35
C VAL A 29 23.74 6.06 8.75
N LYS A 30 23.10 7.09 9.29
CA LYS A 30 22.42 6.99 10.59
C LYS A 30 21.10 6.24 10.40
N LYS A 31 20.67 5.50 11.44
CA LYS A 31 19.30 4.96 11.47
C LYS A 31 18.29 6.08 11.20
N ASP A 32 17.25 5.78 10.43
CA ASP A 32 16.16 6.68 10.02
C ASP A 32 16.56 7.85 9.09
N GLN A 33 17.84 7.91 8.69
CA GLN A 33 18.32 8.86 7.68
C GLN A 33 17.61 8.61 6.34
N VAL A 34 17.06 9.67 5.74
CA VAL A 34 16.48 9.61 4.39
C VAL A 34 17.59 9.28 3.40
N LEU A 35 17.38 8.20 2.64
CA LEU A 35 18.29 7.73 1.61
C LEU A 35 17.84 8.24 0.23
N PHE A 36 16.54 8.18 -0.03
CA PHE A 36 15.94 8.63 -1.28
C PHE A 36 14.46 8.92 -1.09
N VAL A 37 13.95 9.78 -1.96
CA VAL A 37 12.52 10.13 -2.04
C VAL A 37 12.02 9.75 -3.42
N ILE A 38 11.01 8.90 -3.47
CA ILE A 38 10.29 8.56 -4.70
C ILE A 38 9.40 9.73 -5.07
N ASP A 39 9.23 10.00 -6.37
CA ASP A 39 8.34 11.04 -6.88
C ASP A 39 6.92 10.92 -6.28
N GLN A 40 6.56 11.91 -5.46
CA GLN A 40 5.36 11.89 -4.61
C GLN A 40 4.05 12.37 -5.27
N PRO A 41 4.02 13.22 -6.32
CA PRO A 41 2.78 13.77 -6.88
C PRO A 41 1.71 12.72 -7.18
N ARG A 42 2.11 11.56 -7.74
CA ARG A 42 1.17 10.45 -8.00
C ARG A 42 0.51 9.92 -6.72
N TYR A 43 1.29 9.72 -5.66
CA TYR A 43 0.81 9.20 -4.38
C TYR A 43 -0.05 10.23 -3.64
N GLN A 44 0.30 11.52 -3.72
CA GLN A 44 -0.51 12.61 -3.18
C GLN A 44 -1.88 12.68 -3.87
N LYS A 45 -1.93 12.53 -5.20
CA LYS A 45 -3.21 12.48 -5.94
C LYS A 45 -4.03 11.23 -5.60
N ALA A 46 -3.39 10.08 -5.43
CA ALA A 46 -4.07 8.86 -5.01
C ALA A 46 -4.69 9.00 -3.61
N LEU A 47 -3.96 9.60 -2.66
CA LEU A 47 -4.49 9.91 -1.33
C LEU A 47 -5.66 10.88 -1.42
N ALA A 48 -5.54 11.98 -2.16
CA ALA A 48 -6.61 12.95 -2.33
C ALA A 48 -7.88 12.34 -2.95
N GLN A 49 -7.73 11.43 -3.92
CA GLN A 49 -8.86 10.69 -4.49
C GLN A 49 -9.54 9.81 -3.44
N ALA A 50 -8.77 9.05 -2.66
CA ALA A 50 -9.32 8.18 -1.64
C ALA A 50 -9.99 8.97 -0.49
N GLU A 51 -9.46 10.14 -0.14
CA GLU A 51 -10.10 11.06 0.82
C GLU A 51 -11.44 11.59 0.30
N ALA A 52 -11.53 11.90 -1.00
CA ALA A 52 -12.79 12.30 -1.61
C ALA A 52 -13.83 11.17 -1.58
N ASP A 53 -13.41 9.92 -1.84
CA ASP A 53 -14.29 8.75 -1.76
C ASP A 53 -14.81 8.56 -0.32
N VAL A 54 -13.95 8.70 0.70
CA VAL A 54 -14.37 8.66 2.11
C VAL A 54 -15.43 9.73 2.40
N ALA A 55 -15.18 10.97 1.99
CA ALA A 55 -16.12 12.07 2.21
C ALA A 55 -17.49 11.82 1.53
N TYR A 56 -17.46 11.27 0.31
CA TYR A 56 -18.67 10.88 -0.41
C TYR A 56 -19.47 9.83 0.34
N TYR A 57 -18.87 8.69 0.68
CA TYR A 57 -19.57 7.61 1.36
C TYR A 57 -19.97 7.97 2.80
N GLN A 58 -19.23 8.86 3.46
CA GLN A 58 -19.60 9.37 4.78
C GLN A 58 -20.90 10.18 4.72
N THR A 59 -21.01 11.06 3.72
CA THR A 59 -22.22 11.87 3.49
C THR A 59 -23.41 10.97 3.13
N LEU A 60 -23.20 10.02 2.23
CA LEU A 60 -24.25 9.08 1.81
C LEU A 60 -24.70 8.19 2.98
N ALA A 61 -23.77 7.67 3.80
CA ALA A 61 -24.11 6.87 4.98
C ALA A 61 -24.97 7.69 5.97
N GLN A 62 -24.64 8.96 6.15
CA GLN A 62 -25.42 9.83 7.03
C GLN A 62 -26.84 10.08 6.51
N GLU A 63 -26.99 10.33 5.19
CA GLU A 63 -28.30 10.44 4.55
C GLU A 63 -29.13 9.17 4.77
N LYS A 64 -28.56 8.00 4.48
CA LYS A 64 -29.26 6.71 4.62
C LYS A 64 -29.56 6.37 6.07
N ARG A 65 -28.74 6.82 7.01
CA ARG A 65 -29.00 6.63 8.45
C ARG A 65 -30.22 7.42 8.89
N VAL A 66 -30.36 8.66 8.44
CA VAL A 66 -31.54 9.50 8.72
C VAL A 66 -32.78 8.87 8.08
N GLU A 67 -32.68 8.43 6.83
CA GLU A 67 -33.79 7.81 6.10
C GLU A 67 -34.29 6.53 6.80
N ALA A 68 -33.38 5.58 7.08
CA ALA A 68 -33.70 4.33 7.78
C ALA A 68 -34.28 4.61 9.17
N GLY A 69 -33.67 5.53 9.93
CA GLY A 69 -34.15 5.94 11.24
C GLY A 69 -35.57 6.51 11.21
N ARG A 70 -35.93 7.27 10.18
CA ARG A 70 -37.30 7.78 9.99
C ARG A 70 -38.29 6.66 9.70
N ARG A 71 -37.95 5.73 8.79
CA ARG A 71 -38.84 4.59 8.45
C ARG A 71 -39.06 3.65 9.62
N ASN A 72 -38.00 3.36 10.39
CA ASN A 72 -38.09 2.57 11.62
C ASN A 72 -39.05 3.21 12.65
N LYS A 73 -39.08 4.55 12.75
CA LYS A 73 -39.98 5.28 13.65
C LYS A 73 -41.45 5.28 13.18
N LEU A 74 -41.67 5.38 11.87
CA LEU A 74 -43.01 5.33 11.27
C LEU A 74 -43.63 3.94 11.40
N GLY A 75 -42.81 2.89 11.30
CA GLY A 75 -43.22 1.51 11.54
C GLY A 75 -44.26 0.99 10.52
N VAL A 76 -44.79 -0.20 10.81
CA VAL A 76 -45.69 -0.91 9.88
C VAL A 76 -47.09 -0.30 9.72
N GLN A 77 -47.39 0.74 10.50
CA GLN A 77 -48.66 1.46 10.40
C GLN A 77 -48.69 2.44 9.22
N ALA A 78 -47.53 2.92 8.78
CA ALA A 78 -47.41 3.89 7.68
C ALA A 78 -46.66 3.33 6.47
N MET A 79 -45.95 2.20 6.61
CA MET A 79 -45.14 1.58 5.56
C MET A 79 -45.18 0.04 5.69
N SER A 80 -44.82 -0.69 4.64
CA SER A 80 -44.65 -2.14 4.75
C SER A 80 -43.37 -2.52 5.50
N ARG A 81 -43.33 -3.74 6.05
CA ARG A 81 -42.12 -4.28 6.68
C ARG A 81 -40.95 -4.39 5.70
N GLU A 82 -41.24 -4.79 4.46
CA GLU A 82 -40.25 -4.87 3.38
C GLU A 82 -39.57 -3.53 3.11
N GLU A 83 -40.33 -2.42 3.07
CA GLU A 83 -39.75 -1.09 2.83
C GLU A 83 -38.86 -0.59 3.98
N ILE A 84 -39.14 -1.03 5.21
CA ILE A 84 -38.32 -0.76 6.39
C ILE A 84 -37.02 -1.58 6.30
N ASP A 85 -37.14 -2.87 6.04
CA ASP A 85 -36.00 -3.79 5.92
C ASP A 85 -35.09 -3.38 4.75
N GLN A 86 -35.67 -2.97 3.61
CA GLN A 86 -34.92 -2.46 2.47
C GLN A 86 -34.10 -1.21 2.80
N ALA A 87 -34.66 -0.25 3.55
CA ALA A 87 -33.91 0.95 3.94
C ALA A 87 -32.76 0.64 4.90
N ASN A 88 -32.96 -0.30 5.83
CA ASN A 88 -31.90 -0.77 6.73
C ASN A 88 -30.79 -1.49 5.95
N ASN A 89 -31.15 -2.33 4.97
CA ASN A 89 -30.18 -3.02 4.10
C ASN A 89 -29.38 -2.04 3.23
N VAL A 90 -30.02 -1.00 2.72
CA VAL A 90 -29.35 0.07 1.97
C VAL A 90 -28.37 0.83 2.87
N LEU A 91 -28.78 1.21 4.09
CA LEU A 91 -27.87 1.81 5.06
C LEU A 91 -26.65 0.93 5.32
N GLN A 92 -26.86 -0.35 5.63
CA GLN A 92 -25.77 -1.28 5.91
C GLN A 92 -24.81 -1.41 4.71
N THR A 93 -25.34 -1.46 3.50
CA THR A 93 -24.54 -1.52 2.27
C THR A 93 -23.63 -0.28 2.15
N VAL A 94 -24.16 0.92 2.39
CA VAL A 94 -23.39 2.16 2.31
C VAL A 94 -22.37 2.25 3.45
N GLU A 95 -22.69 1.76 4.65
CA GLU A 95 -21.72 1.69 5.75
C GLU A 95 -20.52 0.78 5.41
N HIS A 96 -20.76 -0.35 4.72
CA HIS A 96 -19.68 -1.20 4.21
C HIS A 96 -18.86 -0.51 3.10
N GLN A 97 -19.50 0.27 2.23
CA GLN A 97 -18.79 1.07 1.23
C GLN A 97 -17.91 2.15 1.87
N LEU A 98 -18.40 2.82 2.91
CA LEU A 98 -17.62 3.76 3.70
C LEU A 98 -16.41 3.07 4.34
N ALA A 99 -16.60 1.91 4.99
CA ALA A 99 -15.50 1.17 5.60
C ALA A 99 -14.43 0.78 4.58
N LYS A 100 -14.84 0.35 3.37
CA LYS A 100 -13.94 0.07 2.26
C LYS A 100 -13.17 1.32 1.81
N ALA A 101 -13.85 2.47 1.68
CA ALA A 101 -13.20 3.72 1.29
C ALA A 101 -12.17 4.18 2.32
N VAL A 102 -12.46 4.03 3.62
CA VAL A 102 -11.52 4.34 4.71
C VAL A 102 -10.27 3.46 4.60
N ALA A 103 -10.43 2.16 4.37
CA ALA A 103 -9.31 1.25 4.18
C ALA A 103 -8.45 1.62 2.96
N SER A 104 -9.09 2.00 1.84
CA SER A 104 -8.38 2.48 0.65
C SER A 104 -7.59 3.77 0.92
N ARG A 105 -8.16 4.72 1.67
CA ARG A 105 -7.48 5.95 2.09
C ARG A 105 -6.27 5.64 2.96
N ASP A 106 -6.42 4.76 3.93
CA ASP A 106 -5.34 4.37 4.84
C ASP A 106 -4.18 3.70 4.07
N LEU A 107 -4.49 2.86 3.07
CA LEU A 107 -3.49 2.29 2.17
C LEU A 107 -2.77 3.38 1.36
N ALA A 108 -3.51 4.30 0.73
CA ALA A 108 -2.92 5.40 -0.04
C ALA A 108 -2.03 6.31 0.80
N ARG A 109 -2.40 6.54 2.07
CA ARG A 109 -1.57 7.28 3.03
C ARG A 109 -0.25 6.54 3.31
N LEU A 110 -0.34 5.24 3.58
CA LEU A 110 0.84 4.40 3.82
C LEU A 110 1.75 4.31 2.58
N ASP A 111 1.19 4.25 1.38
CA ASP A 111 1.96 4.29 0.15
C ASP A 111 2.69 5.63 -0.03
N LEU A 112 2.03 6.77 0.29
CA LEU A 112 2.68 8.08 0.29
C LEU A 112 3.80 8.15 1.34
N GLU A 113 3.58 7.66 2.55
CA GLU A 113 4.62 7.61 3.61
C GLU A 113 5.84 6.79 3.15
N ARG A 114 5.61 5.68 2.44
CA ARG A 114 6.64 4.79 1.89
C ARG A 114 7.39 5.36 0.68
N THR A 115 7.03 6.53 0.18
CA THR A 115 7.85 7.23 -0.82
C THR A 115 9.16 7.77 -0.22
N VAL A 116 9.21 7.95 1.11
CA VAL A 116 10.43 8.38 1.81
C VAL A 116 11.16 7.16 2.33
N ILE A 117 12.21 6.75 1.63
CA ILE A 117 12.99 5.59 2.05
C ILE A 117 14.08 6.03 3.03
N ARG A 118 14.08 5.35 4.18
CA ARG A 118 14.97 5.61 5.30
C ARG A 118 15.85 4.40 5.56
N ALA A 119 17.04 4.64 6.09
CA ALA A 119 17.94 3.58 6.52
C ALA A 119 17.30 2.79 7.68
N PRO A 120 17.02 1.48 7.51
CA PRO A 120 16.37 0.67 8.55
C PRO A 120 17.29 0.43 9.76
N CYS A 121 18.60 0.48 9.53
CA CYS A 121 19.66 0.39 10.53
C CYS A 121 20.89 1.16 10.04
N GLY A 122 21.89 1.34 10.91
CA GLY A 122 23.06 2.19 10.64
C GLY A 122 24.09 1.64 9.62
N TRP A 123 23.74 0.62 8.84
CA TRP A 123 24.64 -0.07 7.90
C TRP A 123 23.87 -0.58 6.68
N LEU A 124 24.38 -0.35 5.47
CA LEU A 124 23.96 -1.06 4.26
C LEU A 124 25.19 -1.84 3.76
N GLY A 125 25.14 -3.19 3.78
CA GLY A 125 26.16 -4.12 3.27
C GLY A 125 25.47 -5.41 2.80
N ASP A 126 25.97 -6.24 1.88
CA ASP A 126 27.27 -6.33 1.19
C ASP A 126 27.14 -6.23 -0.35
#